data_AF-A0AAV9C296-F1
#
_entry.id   AF-A0AAV9C296-F1
#
_cell.length_a   1.000
_cell.length_b   1.000
_cell.length_c   1.000
_cell.angle_alpha   90.00
_cell.angle_beta   90.00
_cell.angle_gamma   90.00
#
_symmetry.space_group_name_H-M   'P 1'
#
loop_
_entity.id
_entity.type
_entity.pdbx_description
1 polymer ?
#
loop_
_entity_poly.entity_id
_entity_poly.type
_entity_poly.pdbx_seq_one_letter_code
_entity_poly.pdbx_strand_id
1 'polypeptide(L)'
;MACKMYFSIFTVYLEEDTNQIHWTSPSSDAKMILWDSMGCSWTVNYILSKDDNLLSGGWMAFMQATNLKVGDLCLFELIKPLEIKCTSLSIQNDPQN
;
A
#
# COMPACT_ATOMS: atom_id res chain seq x y z
N MET A 1 3.44 12.18 10.17
CA MET A 1 3.37 12.08 8.70
C MET A 1 2.36 11.00 8.36
N ALA A 2 1.20 11.36 7.81
CA ALA A 2 0.21 10.40 7.32
C ALA A 2 0.41 10.27 5.80
N CYS A 3 0.53 9.05 5.29
CA CYS A 3 0.59 8.84 3.85
C CYS A 3 -0.83 8.82 3.32
N LYS A 4 -1.13 9.73 2.39
CA LYS A 4 -2.33 9.64 1.59
C LYS A 4 -2.13 8.48 0.62
N MET A 5 -2.93 7.45 0.77
CA MET A 5 -2.94 6.35 -0.20
C MET A 5 -3.69 6.87 -1.42
N TYR A 6 -3.01 7.62 -2.28
CA TYR A 6 -3.50 7.86 -3.62
C TYR A 6 -3.49 6.50 -4.32
N PHE A 7 -4.65 5.88 -4.45
CA PHE A 7 -4.82 4.68 -5.28
C PHE A 7 -4.53 5.06 -6.73
N SER A 8 -3.25 5.09 -7.09
CA SER A 8 -2.77 5.19 -8.46
C SER A 8 -1.65 4.20 -8.64
N ILE A 9 -2.03 2.92 -8.69
CA ILE A 9 -1.57 1.93 -9.65
C ILE A 9 -2.56 0.76 -9.53
N PHE A 10 -3.25 0.52 -10.64
CA PHE A 10 -4.21 -0.56 -10.82
C PHE A 10 -3.49 -1.91 -10.83
N THR A 11 -3.70 -2.74 -9.81
CA THR A 11 -3.40 -4.17 -9.93
C THR A 11 -4.69 -4.88 -10.30
N VAL A 12 -4.83 -5.19 -11.59
CA VAL A 12 -5.93 -5.97 -12.15
C VAL A 12 -5.61 -7.45 -11.94
N TYR A 13 -6.45 -8.15 -11.16
CA TYR A 13 -6.50 -9.61 -11.18
C TYR A 13 -7.71 -10.03 -12.01
N LEU A 14 -7.48 -10.88 -13.01
CA LEU A 14 -8.54 -11.54 -13.78
C LEU A 14 -8.81 -12.90 -13.12
N GLU A 15 -9.98 -13.06 -12.48
CA GLU A 15 -10.56 -14.38 -12.23
C GLU A 15 -11.73 -14.57 -13.21
N GLU A 16 -11.82 -15.76 -13.83
CA GLU A 16 -12.62 -16.00 -15.03
C GLU A 16 -14.16 -15.90 -14.85
N ASP A 17 -14.73 -15.71 -13.65
CA ASP A 17 -16.18 -15.98 -13.47
C ASP A 17 -17.05 -14.94 -12.74
N THR A 18 -16.59 -13.72 -12.43
CA THR A 18 -17.51 -12.71 -11.87
C THR A 18 -17.33 -11.32 -12.47
N ASN A 19 -18.31 -10.90 -13.25
CA ASN A 19 -18.40 -9.59 -13.92
C ASN A 19 -18.69 -8.42 -12.93
N GLN A 20 -18.14 -8.49 -11.71
CA GLN A 20 -18.34 -7.52 -10.64
C GLN A 20 -17.00 -7.21 -9.96
N ILE A 21 -16.54 -5.97 -10.12
CA ILE A 21 -15.36 -5.43 -9.43
C ILE A 21 -15.77 -5.17 -7.97
N HIS A 22 -15.41 -6.06 -7.04
CA HIS A 22 -15.59 -5.80 -5.61
C HIS A 22 -14.24 -5.70 -4.91
N TRP A 23 -13.65 -4.51 -4.94
CA TRP A 23 -12.59 -4.14 -4.01
C TRP A 23 -13.24 -3.76 -2.68
N THR A 24 -13.17 -4.62 -1.66
CA THR A 24 -13.49 -4.20 -0.29
C THR A 24 -12.23 -3.68 0.36
N SER A 25 -11.97 -2.38 0.18
CA SER A 25 -11.23 -1.67 1.21
C SER A 25 -11.96 -1.86 2.55
N PRO A 26 -11.25 -1.94 3.69
CA PRO A 26 -11.93 -2.07 4.97
C PRO A 26 -12.97 -0.97 5.15
N SER A 27 -14.19 -1.35 5.53
CA SER A 27 -15.31 -0.41 5.72
C SER A 27 -15.28 0.28 7.09
N SER A 28 -14.21 0.10 7.84
CA SER A 28 -13.92 0.74 9.12
C SER A 28 -12.40 0.81 9.31
N ASP A 29 -11.98 1.56 10.33
CA ASP A 29 -10.60 1.50 10.80
C ASP A 29 -10.21 0.06 11.13
N ALA A 30 -8.98 -0.31 10.78
CA ALA A 30 -8.49 -1.67 10.92
C ALA A 30 -6.98 -1.70 11.14
N LYS A 31 -6.47 -2.82 11.66
CA LYS A 31 -5.05 -3.16 11.59
C LYS A 31 -4.81 -3.93 10.29
N MET A 32 -3.87 -3.47 9.48
CA MET A 32 -3.42 -4.16 8.28
C MET A 32 -1.99 -4.65 8.47
N ILE A 33 -1.63 -5.70 7.75
CA ILE A 33 -0.27 -6.21 7.68
C ILE A 33 0.28 -5.86 6.30
N LEU A 34 1.41 -5.14 6.28
CA LEU A 34 2.21 -4.91 5.09
C LEU A 34 3.35 -5.90 5.05
N TRP A 35 3.51 -6.61 3.94
CA TRP A 35 4.66 -7.43 3.65
C TRP A 35 5.61 -6.65 2.74
N ASP A 36 6.88 -6.54 3.10
CA ASP A 36 7.89 -5.98 2.19
C ASP A 36 8.45 -7.03 1.22
N SER A 37 9.32 -6.59 0.31
CA SER A 37 9.96 -7.46 -0.68
C SER A 37 10.94 -8.47 -0.06
N MET A 38 11.37 -8.26 1.19
CA MET A 38 12.24 -9.17 1.95
C MET A 38 11.43 -10.21 2.74
N GLY A 39 10.10 -10.14 2.72
CA GLY A 39 9.21 -11.04 3.44
C GLY A 39 9.02 -10.68 4.91
N CYS A 40 9.44 -9.48 5.34
CA CYS A 40 9.15 -8.99 6.68
C CYS A 40 7.75 -8.37 6.74
N SER A 41 7.06 -8.57 7.86
CA SER A 41 5.71 -8.08 8.08
C SER A 41 5.68 -6.86 9.00
N TRP A 42 4.84 -5.89 8.67
CA TRP A 42 4.70 -4.63 9.38
C TRP A 42 3.23 -4.33 9.66
N THR A 43 2.84 -4.30 10.92
CA THR A 43 1.47 -3.92 11.29
C THR A 43 1.30 -2.41 11.17
N VAL A 44 0.30 -2.00 10.38
CA VAL A 44 -0.08 -0.60 10.19
C VAL A 44 -1.55 -0.38 10.53
N ASN A 45 -1.90 0.85 10.89
CA ASN A 45 -3.30 1.24 11.04
C ASN A 45 -3.84 1.71 9.69
N TYR A 46 -4.94 1.12 9.26
CA TYR A 46 -5.81 1.67 8.24
C TYR A 46 -6.84 2.57 8.90
N ILE A 47 -6.93 3.81 8.45
CA ILE A 47 -7.93 4.78 8.89
C ILE A 47 -8.83 5.09 7.71
N LEU A 48 -10.12 4.79 7.86
CA LEU A 48 -11.15 5.17 6.91
C LEU A 48 -11.53 6.63 7.16
N SER A 49 -11.37 7.48 6.15
CA SER A 49 -11.84 8.86 6.20
C SER A 49 -12.70 9.17 4.98
N LYS A 50 -13.50 10.24 5.07
CA LYS A 50 -14.45 10.64 4.02
C LYS A 50 -13.75 11.03 2.72
N ASP A 51 -12.56 11.61 2.81
CA ASP A 51 -11.84 12.18 1.68
C ASP A 51 -10.70 11.28 1.20
N ASP A 52 -9.93 10.69 2.13
CA ASP A 52 -8.73 9.91 1.83
C ASP A 52 -8.54 8.77 2.83
N ASN A 53 -8.35 7.54 2.37
CA ASN A 53 -7.94 6.44 3.24
C ASN A 53 -6.45 6.57 3.59
N LEU A 54 -6.10 6.36 4.86
CA LEU A 54 -4.76 6.61 5.35
C LEU A 54 -4.13 5.37 5.98
N LEU A 55 -2.83 5.19 5.73
CA LEU A 55 -2.00 4.34 6.58
C LEU A 55 -1.31 5.20 7.64
N SER A 56 -1.46 4.79 8.89
CA SER A 56 -0.82 5.41 10.04
C SER A 56 -0.27 4.33 10.97
N GLY A 57 0.25 4.73 12.14
CA GLY A 57 0.66 3.82 13.23
C GLY A 57 1.40 2.57 12.77
N GLY A 58 2.71 2.65 12.58
CA GLY A 58 3.54 1.57 12.00
C GLY A 58 4.04 1.90 10.58
N TRP A 59 3.31 2.75 9.85
CA TRP A 59 3.70 3.20 8.51
C TRP A 59 5.12 3.81 8.44
N MET A 60 5.50 4.65 9.41
CA MET A 60 6.82 5.27 9.40
C MET A 60 7.95 4.26 9.63
N ALA A 61 7.71 3.21 10.42
CA ALA A 61 8.68 2.14 10.62
C ALA A 61 8.87 1.33 9.33
N PHE A 62 7.75 1.02 8.65
CA PHE A 62 7.78 0.41 7.32
C PHE A 62 8.62 1.23 6.34
N MET A 63 8.33 2.54 6.21
CA MET A 63 9.10 3.42 5.30
C MET A 63 10.60 3.42 5.58
N GLN A 64 10.99 3.45 6.85
CA GLN A 64 12.41 3.46 7.25
C GLN A 64 13.09 2.13 6.91
N ALA A 65 12.41 1.01 7.15
CA ALA A 65 12.96 -0.31 6.88
C ALA A 65 13.09 -0.60 5.39
N THR A 66 12.13 -0.15 4.57
CA THR A 66 12.17 -0.33 3.11
C THR A 66 12.93 0.79 2.40
N ASN A 67 13.47 1.77 3.14
CA ASN A 67 14.11 2.96 2.59
C ASN A 67 13.23 3.70 1.55
N LEU A 68 11.91 3.74 1.78
CA LEU A 68 10.95 4.36 0.89
C LEU A 68 11.05 5.87 0.95
N LYS A 69 11.22 6.52 -0.20
CA LYS A 69 11.41 7.97 -0.31
C LYS A 69 10.23 8.65 -1.01
N VAL A 70 10.11 9.95 -0.80
CA VAL A 70 9.17 10.78 -1.56
C VAL A 70 9.54 10.73 -3.04
N GLY A 71 8.58 10.38 -3.88
CA GLY A 71 8.77 10.20 -5.33
C GLY A 71 8.93 8.75 -5.75
N ASP A 72 9.15 7.82 -4.83
CA ASP A 72 9.13 6.39 -5.12
C ASP A 72 7.69 5.91 -5.38
N LEU A 73 7.54 4.98 -6.31
CA LEU A 73 6.25 4.31 -6.55
C LEU A 73 6.12 3.09 -5.66
N CYS A 74 4.93 2.86 -5.10
CA CYS A 74 4.60 1.64 -4.37
C CYS A 74 3.55 0.86 -5.14
N LEU A 75 3.87 -0.38 -5.47
CA LEU A 75 2.89 -1.36 -5.92
C LEU A 75 2.35 -2.10 -4.70
N PHE A 76 1.03 -2.08 -4.52
CA PHE A 76 0.36 -2.85 -3.47
C PHE A 76 -0.39 -4.03 -4.10
N GLU A 77 -0.11 -5.22 -3.59
CA GLU A 77 -0.74 -6.47 -4.01
C GLU A 77 -1.54 -7.03 -2.83
N LEU A 78 -2.84 -7.24 -2.99
CA LEU A 78 -3.67 -7.86 -1.95
C LEU A 78 -3.38 -9.36 -1.88
N ILE A 79 -2.89 -9.84 -0.74
CA ILE A 79 -2.64 -11.27 -0.53
C ILE A 79 -3.92 -11.93 0.02
N LYS A 80 -4.53 -11.30 1.03
CA LYS A 80 -5.78 -11.73 1.68
C LYS A 80 -6.38 -10.54 2.45
N PRO A 81 -7.60 -10.63 3.02
CA PRO A 81 -8.19 -9.51 3.74
C PRO A 81 -7.24 -8.94 4.80
N LEU A 82 -7.06 -7.62 4.78
CA LEU A 82 -6.17 -6.86 5.67
C LEU A 82 -4.66 -7.17 5.54
N GLU A 83 -4.23 -8.00 4.57
CA GLU A 83 -2.82 -8.26 4.33
C GLU A 83 -2.43 -7.97 2.89
N ILE A 84 -1.48 -7.05 2.72
CA ILE A 84 -1.01 -6.61 1.42
C ILE A 84 0.50 -6.70 1.35
N LYS A 85 1.02 -7.06 0.18
CA LYS A 85 2.43 -6.92 -0.16
C LYS A 85 2.67 -5.54 -0.75
N CYS A 86 3.76 -4.89 -0.35
CA CYS A 86 4.20 -3.63 -0.90
C CYS A 86 5.57 -3.83 -1.55
N THR A 87 5.65 -3.48 -2.83
CA THR A 87 6.90 -3.45 -3.60
C THR A 87 7.17 -2.01 -4.02
N SER A 88 8.27 -1.43 -3.53
CA SER A 88 8.68 -0.07 -3.88
C SER A 88 9.61 -0.05 -5.08
N LEU A 89 9.39 0.87 -6.01
CA LEU A 89 10.25 1.16 -7.14
C LEU A 89 10.78 2.59 -7.00
N SER A 90 12.09 2.72 -6.81
CA SER A 90 12.74 4.02 -6.79
C SER A 90 12.89 4.55 -8.21
N ILE A 91 12.18 5.65 -8.51
CA ILE A 91 12.41 6.39 -9.75
C ILE A 91 13.65 7.24 -9.51
N GLN A 92 14.79 6.81 -10.06
CA GLN A 92 15.97 7.65 -10.05
C GLN A 92 15.71 8.86 -10.94
N ASN A 93 15.45 10.02 -10.33
CA ASN A 93 15.72 11.29 -10.97
C ASN A 93 17.24 11.47 -10.92
N ASP A 94 17.94 10.97 -11.94
CA ASP A 94 19.35 11.29 -12.14
C ASP A 94 19.47 12.80 -12.41
N PRO A 95 20.20 13.59 -11.59
CA PRO A 95 20.39 15.02 -11.81
C PRO A 95 21.33 15.36 -12.99
N GLN A 96 21.48 14.50 -13.99
CA GLN A 96 22.34 14.74 -15.15
C GLN A 96 21.55 14.86 -16.46
N ASN A 97 20.84 15.98 -16.63
CA ASN A 97 20.79 16.70 -17.92
C ASN A 97 20.39 18.16 -17.68
#